data_AF-A0A257X5T3-F1
#
_entry.id   AF-A0A257X5T3-F1
#
_cell.length_a   1.000
_cell.length_b   1.000
_cell.length_c   1.000
_cell.angle_alpha   90.00
_cell.angle_beta   90.00
_cell.angle_gamma   90.00
#
_symmetry.space_group_name_H-M   'P 1'
#
loop_
_entity.id
_entity.type
_entity.pdbx_description
1 polymer ?
#
loop_
_entity_poly.entity_id
_entity_poly.type
_entity_poly.pdbx_seq_one_letter_code
_entity_poly.pdbx_strand_id
1 'polypeptide(L)'
;MGAQGAESGTVRLELQADCYAGVWASKAGETSGGQIVIRPVDIEDGLGAAAAVGDDTIQSRTQGRVVPDSFTHGTSEQRMRWFTRGYERGDPAVCDTFGASRL
;
A
#
# COMPACT_ATOMS: atom_id res chain seq x y z
N MET A 1 1.72 11.57 -16.83
CA MET A 1 1.24 10.18 -16.60
C MET A 1 1.82 9.27 -17.68
N GLY A 2 3.13 8.97 -17.64
CA GLY A 2 3.86 8.39 -18.79
C GLY A 2 4.52 7.03 -18.58
N ALA A 3 4.45 6.44 -17.38
CA ALA A 3 5.01 5.11 -17.09
C ALA A 3 3.92 4.03 -17.19
N GLN A 4 4.30 2.83 -17.64
CA GLN A 4 3.48 1.63 -17.69
C GLN A 4 4.01 0.60 -16.65
N GLY A 5 3.23 -0.43 -16.35
CA GLY A 5 3.62 -1.46 -15.39
C GLY A 5 3.81 -0.94 -13.96
N ALA A 6 4.77 -1.53 -13.25
CA ALA A 6 5.01 -1.32 -11.81
C ALA A 6 5.34 0.13 -11.38
N GLU A 7 5.64 1.00 -12.34
CA GLU A 7 5.97 2.41 -12.11
C GLU A 7 4.89 3.37 -12.62
N SER A 8 3.77 2.82 -13.10
CA SER A 8 2.69 3.57 -13.75
C SER A 8 1.96 4.54 -12.81
N GLY A 9 1.24 5.49 -13.40
CA GLY A 9 0.41 6.44 -12.64
C GLY A 9 -0.66 5.76 -11.80
N THR A 10 -1.23 4.65 -12.29
CA THR A 10 -2.22 3.86 -11.55
C THR A 10 -1.58 3.19 -10.34
N VAL A 11 -0.41 2.56 -10.52
CA VAL A 11 0.32 1.97 -9.40
C VAL A 11 0.68 3.03 -8.36
N ARG A 12 1.17 4.20 -8.78
CA ARG A 12 1.47 5.29 -7.84
C ARG A 12 0.25 5.75 -7.05
N LEU A 13 -0.92 5.81 -7.68
CA LEU A 13 -2.17 6.16 -7.02
C LEU A 13 -2.56 5.12 -5.95
N GLU A 14 -2.51 3.82 -6.30
CA GLU A 14 -2.82 2.73 -5.38
C GLU A 14 -1.86 2.70 -4.18
N LEU A 15 -0.56 2.85 -4.41
CA LEU A 15 0.44 2.91 -3.34
C LEU A 15 0.27 4.13 -2.44
N GLN A 16 -0.19 5.26 -2.99
CA GLN A 16 -0.51 6.44 -2.20
C GLN A 16 -1.74 6.18 -1.31
N ALA A 17 -2.74 5.46 -1.83
CA ALA A 17 -3.91 5.05 -1.05
C ALA A 17 -3.52 4.12 0.10
N ASP A 18 -2.62 3.15 -0.11
CA ASP A 18 -2.10 2.31 0.98
C ASP A 18 -1.41 3.13 2.07
N CYS A 19 -0.60 4.12 1.67
CA CYS A 19 0.06 5.01 2.62
C CYS A 19 -0.95 5.79 3.46
N TYR A 20 -2.00 6.34 2.83
CA TYR A 20 -3.07 7.01 3.58
C TYR A 20 -3.83 6.06 4.50
N ALA A 21 -4.05 4.81 4.11
CA ALA A 21 -4.65 3.79 4.98
C ALA A 21 -3.76 3.53 6.22
N GLY A 22 -2.44 3.48 6.04
CA GLY A 22 -1.48 3.41 7.14
C GLY A 22 -1.57 4.61 8.07
N VAL A 23 -1.57 5.83 7.53
CA VAL A 23 -1.71 7.07 8.33
C VAL A 23 -3.01 7.05 9.14
N TRP A 24 -4.12 6.64 8.53
CA TRP A 24 -5.39 6.49 9.24
C TRP A 24 -5.27 5.49 10.40
N ALA A 25 -4.69 4.32 10.16
CA ALA A 25 -4.52 3.29 11.20
C ALA A 25 -3.64 3.78 12.36
N SER A 26 -2.62 4.60 12.08
CA SER A 26 -1.76 5.25 13.09
C SER A 26 -2.56 6.17 14.03
N LYS A 27 -3.53 6.90 13.48
CA LYS A 27 -4.33 7.91 14.22
C LYS A 27 -5.68 7.41 14.70
N ALA A 28 -6.10 6.21 14.30
CA ALA A 28 -7.47 5.74 14.51
C ALA A 28 -7.86 5.72 15.99
N GLY A 29 -6.96 5.28 16.88
CA GLY A 29 -7.19 5.28 18.32
C GLY A 29 -7.36 6.68 18.90
N GLU A 30 -6.45 7.61 18.57
CA GLU A 30 -6.53 9.00 19.02
C GLU A 30 -7.80 9.70 18.50
N THR A 31 -8.03 9.62 17.18
CA THR A 31 -9.13 10.32 16.50
C THR A 31 -10.50 9.82 16.98
N SER A 32 -10.60 8.53 17.34
CA SER A 32 -11.83 7.94 17.86
C SER A 32 -12.02 8.15 19.37
N GLY A 33 -11.12 8.84 20.07
CA GLY A 33 -11.18 8.96 21.53
C GLY A 33 -11.02 7.61 22.24
N GLY A 34 -10.23 6.71 21.67
CA GLY A 34 -9.95 5.37 22.20
C GLY A 34 -11.01 4.30 21.87
N GLN A 35 -12.02 4.61 21.06
CA GLN A 35 -13.06 3.63 20.67
C GLN A 35 -12.54 2.60 19.65
N ILE A 36 -11.61 3.00 18.78
CA ILE A 36 -10.94 2.10 17.84
C ILE A 36 -9.61 1.65 18.45
N VAL A 37 -9.45 0.35 18.65
CA VAL A 37 -8.20 -0.25 19.10
C VAL A 37 -7.62 -1.04 17.94
N ILE A 38 -6.57 -0.49 17.31
CA ILE A 38 -5.78 -1.21 16.31
C ILE A 38 -4.68 -1.97 17.04
N ARG A 39 -4.77 -3.30 17.06
CA ARG A 39 -3.78 -4.17 17.68
C ARG A 39 -2.71 -4.54 16.66
N PRO A 40 -1.53 -5.01 17.10
CA PRO A 40 -0.48 -5.48 16.19
C PRO A 40 -0.97 -6.54 15.19
N VAL A 41 -1.84 -7.47 15.62
CA VAL A 41 -2.44 -8.47 14.72
C VAL A 41 -3.32 -7.85 13.64
N ASP A 42 -4.04 -6.75 13.94
CA ASP A 42 -4.87 -6.06 12.95
C ASP A 42 -4.00 -5.35 11.90
N ILE A 43 -2.77 -4.95 12.27
CA ILE A 43 -1.76 -4.43 11.34
C ILE A 43 -1.18 -5.54 10.46
N GLU A 44 -0.85 -6.69 11.05
CA GLU A 44 -0.39 -7.87 10.30
C GLU A 44 -1.45 -8.33 9.28
N ASP A 45 -2.72 -8.35 9.67
CA ASP A 45 -3.84 -8.66 8.78
C ASP A 45 -3.98 -7.61 7.66
N GLY A 46 -3.85 -6.33 7.99
CA GLY A 46 -3.87 -5.23 7.01
C GLY A 46 -2.72 -5.33 5.99
N LEU A 47 -1.51 -5.67 6.44
CA LEU A 47 -0.36 -5.92 5.58
C LEU A 47 -0.57 -7.16 4.70
N GLY A 48 -1.17 -8.22 5.25
CA GLY A 48 -1.55 -9.41 4.50
C GLY A 48 -2.58 -9.10 3.40
N ALA A 49 -3.58 -8.26 3.71
CA ALA A 49 -4.56 -7.78 2.73
C ALA A 49 -3.89 -6.92 1.65
N ALA A 50 -2.98 -6.02 2.03
CA ALA A 50 -2.21 -5.21 1.09
C ALA A 50 -1.38 -6.10 0.16
N ALA A 51 -0.66 -7.08 0.71
CA ALA A 51 0.08 -8.04 -0.10
C ALA A 51 -0.83 -8.85 -1.04
N ALA A 52 -1.99 -9.31 -0.57
CA ALA A 52 -2.88 -10.17 -1.33
C ALA A 52 -3.42 -9.53 -2.62
N VAL A 53 -3.55 -8.20 -2.65
CA VAL A 53 -4.05 -7.45 -3.83
C VAL A 53 -2.94 -6.81 -4.66
N GLY A 54 -1.67 -7.18 -4.44
CA GLY A 54 -0.57 -6.89 -5.37
C GLY A 54 -0.63 -7.72 -6.64
N ASP A 55 -0.28 -7.14 -7.79
CA ASP A 55 -0.39 -7.78 -9.10
C ASP A 55 0.51 -9.01 -9.24
N ASP A 56 1.69 -9.01 -8.63
CA ASP A 56 2.57 -10.19 -8.54
C ASP A 56 1.90 -11.36 -7.82
N THR A 57 1.24 -11.11 -6.69
CA THR A 57 0.47 -12.14 -5.98
C THR A 57 -0.74 -12.59 -6.78
N ILE A 58 -1.51 -11.66 -7.34
CA ILE A 58 -2.69 -12.00 -8.15
C ILE A 58 -2.30 -12.81 -9.39
N GLN A 59 -1.30 -12.37 -10.15
CA GLN A 59 -0.87 -13.04 -11.37
C GLN A 59 -0.21 -14.39 -11.06
N SER A 60 0.59 -14.49 -10.00
CA SER A 60 1.13 -15.77 -9.54
C SER A 60 0.01 -16.78 -9.24
N ARG A 61 -1.03 -16.37 -8.50
CA ARG A 61 -2.19 -17.23 -8.16
C ARG A 61 -3.07 -17.58 -9.35
N THR A 62 -3.26 -16.67 -10.30
CA THR A 62 -4.22 -16.84 -11.41
C THR A 62 -3.60 -17.41 -12.68
N GLN A 63 -2.32 -17.10 -12.95
CA GLN A 63 -1.64 -17.43 -14.21
C GLN A 63 -0.36 -18.25 -14.02
N GLY A 64 0.13 -18.39 -12.78
CA GLY A 64 1.37 -19.13 -12.46
C GLY A 64 2.66 -18.41 -12.86
N ARG A 65 2.57 -17.17 -13.36
CA ARG A 65 3.72 -16.33 -13.73
C ARG A 65 3.41 -14.85 -13.49
N VAL A 66 4.45 -14.04 -13.35
CA VAL A 66 4.36 -12.60 -13.12
C VAL A 66 4.85 -11.85 -14.37
N VAL A 67 4.08 -10.87 -14.82
CA VAL A 67 4.34 -10.00 -15.97
C VAL A 67 4.27 -8.53 -15.49
N PRO A 68 5.43 -7.90 -15.20
CA PRO A 68 5.49 -6.55 -14.61
C PRO A 68 4.86 -5.45 -15.45
N ASP A 69 4.90 -5.58 -16.78
CA ASP A 69 4.42 -4.54 -17.70
C ASP A 69 2.90 -4.33 -17.64
N SER A 70 2.14 -5.32 -17.14
CA SER A 70 0.68 -5.26 -17.00
C SER A 70 0.20 -4.88 -15.61
N PHE A 71 1.08 -4.40 -14.73
CA PHE A 71 0.70 -4.01 -13.38
C PHE A 71 -0.17 -2.75 -13.35
N THR A 72 -1.21 -2.79 -12.51
CA THR A 72 -2.14 -1.70 -12.23
C THR A 72 -2.24 -1.36 -10.75
N HIS A 73 -1.96 -2.31 -9.86
CA HIS A 73 -1.98 -2.18 -8.41
C HIS A 73 -0.58 -2.19 -7.78
N GLY A 74 0.45 -2.60 -8.54
CA GLY A 74 1.83 -2.68 -8.08
C GLY A 74 2.12 -4.02 -7.40
N THR A 75 3.36 -4.21 -6.98
CA THR A 75 3.77 -5.43 -6.26
C THR A 75 3.24 -5.45 -4.83
N SER A 76 3.04 -6.65 -4.29
CA SER A 76 2.74 -6.88 -2.89
C SER A 76 3.75 -6.18 -1.97
N GLU A 77 5.03 -6.19 -2.33
CA GLU A 77 6.09 -5.52 -1.57
C GLU A 77 5.91 -4.00 -1.54
N GLN A 78 5.63 -3.38 -2.70
CA GLN A 78 5.36 -1.94 -2.77
C GLN A 78 4.18 -1.56 -1.87
N ARG A 79 3.08 -2.31 -1.98
CA ARG A 79 1.84 -2.07 -1.22
C ARG A 79 2.09 -2.13 0.29
N MET A 80 2.76 -3.19 0.77
CA MET A 80 3.13 -3.35 2.18
C MET A 80 4.04 -2.22 2.67
N ARG A 81 5.05 -1.84 1.88
CA ARG A 81 6.00 -0.78 2.24
C ARG A 81 5.28 0.56 2.40
N TRP A 82 4.41 0.93 1.47
CA TRP A 82 3.72 2.21 1.54
C TRP A 82 2.71 2.28 2.68
N PHE A 83 1.96 1.21 2.92
CA PHE A 83 1.12 1.10 4.13
C PHE A 83 1.95 1.28 5.41
N THR A 84 3.03 0.52 5.55
CA THR A 84 3.91 0.56 6.73
C THR A 84 4.47 1.97 6.94
N ARG A 85 4.95 2.63 5.87
CA ARG A 85 5.45 4.01 5.91
C ARG A 85 4.40 4.97 6.46
N GLY A 86 3.16 4.89 5.98
CA GLY A 86 2.07 5.73 6.47
C GLY A 86 1.75 5.47 7.93
N TYR A 87 1.70 4.19 8.32
CA TYR A 87 1.42 3.76 9.70
C TYR A 87 2.48 4.24 10.71
N GLU A 88 3.76 4.04 10.38
CA GLU A 88 4.87 4.44 11.24
C GLU A 88 5.00 5.96 11.40
N ARG A 89 4.68 6.71 10.35
CA ARG A 89 4.84 8.17 10.35
C ARG A 89 3.62 8.91 10.88
N GLY A 90 2.41 8.39 10.61
CA GLY A 90 1.17 9.08 10.93
C GLY A 90 1.04 10.46 10.25
N ASP A 91 1.74 10.69 9.14
CA ASP A 91 1.75 11.97 8.44
C ASP A 91 1.40 11.79 6.96
N PRO A 92 0.27 12.32 6.45
CA PRO A 92 -0.07 12.20 5.04
C PRO A 92 0.96 12.88 4.11
N ALA A 93 1.76 13.84 4.60
CA ALA A 93 2.79 14.50 3.78
C ALA A 93 3.90 13.54 3.33
N VAL A 94 4.08 12.39 4.00
CA VAL A 94 5.07 11.38 3.57
C VAL A 94 4.56 10.46 2.45
N CYS A 95 3.31 10.60 2.02
CA CYS A 95 2.65 9.72 1.05
C CYS A 95 2.74 10.16 -0.42
N ASP A 96 3.65 11.08 -0.76
CA ASP A 96 3.87 11.48 -2.16
C ASP A 96 4.60 10.39 -2.96
N THR A 97 3.81 9.48 -3.56
CA THR A 97 4.30 8.44 -4.47
C THR A 97 4.61 8.98 -5.87
N PHE A 98 4.07 10.15 -6.25
CA PHE A 98 4.33 10.73 -7.57
C PHE A 98 5.70 11.43 -7.61
N GLY A 99 6.16 11.98 -6.48
CA GLY A 99 7.51 12.50 -6.28
C GLY A 99 8.55 11.45 -5.87
N ALA A 100 8.15 10.22 -5.56
CA ALA A 100 9.07 9.18 -5.10
C ALA A 100 10.00 8.66 -6.21
N SER A 101 11.30 8.64 -5.92
CA SER A 101 12.35 8.09 -6.78
C SER A 101 12.40 6.57 -6.80
N ARG A 102 11.85 5.94 -5.77
CA ARG A 102 11.63 4.49 -5.67
C ARG A 102 10.26 4.27 -5.05
N LEU A 103 9.41 3.55 -5.77
CA LEU A 103 8.15 3.04 -5.25
C LEU A 103 8.42 1.88 -4.34
#